data_AF-A0A6G3MKG2-F1
#
_entry.id   AF-A0A6G3MKG2-F1
#
_cell.length_a   1.000
_cell.length_b   1.000
_cell.length_c   1.000
_cell.angle_alpha   90.00
_cell.angle_beta   90.00
_cell.angle_gamma   90.00
#
_symmetry.space_group_name_H-M   'P 1'
#
loop_
_entity.id
_entity.type
_entity.pdbx_description
1 polymer ?
#
loop_
_entity_poly.entity_id
_entity_poly.type
_entity_poly.pdbx_seq_one_letter_code
_entity_poly.pdbx_strand_id
1 'polypeptide(L)'
;MELEYACYLSVRSVSFDLNRHSHIPSIAHVLKDIHENGRLKMEVIVGINICPVANDFQPTSNVNELLDKFDALCIMCDYLQNITLSLQIDNDQTIGEGLMVRLLGHNISCIALQSSLFYPNNKGISILSKRLKIQIERFFKFKHLKILIKADPSDLKLSSYINYIRHFENKIEIESNSKSFFEDYQDVPQIPLQPLSAD
;
A
#
# COMPACT_ATOMS: atom_id res chain seq x y z
N MET A 1 3.97 0.39 -24.44
CA MET A 1 3.32 -0.87 -24.84
C MET A 1 2.49 -1.51 -23.72
N GLU A 2 3.05 -2.05 -22.63
CA GLU A 2 2.24 -2.75 -21.60
C GLU A 2 1.22 -1.82 -20.90
N LEU A 3 1.65 -0.61 -20.52
CA LEU A 3 0.77 0.35 -19.86
C LEU A 3 -0.35 0.85 -20.79
N GLU A 4 -0.05 1.06 -22.07
CA GLU A 4 -1.06 1.43 -23.07
C GLU A 4 -2.04 0.29 -23.33
N TYR A 5 -1.56 -0.95 -23.32
CA TYR A 5 -2.42 -2.13 -23.42
C TYR A 5 -3.33 -2.27 -22.19
N ALA A 6 -2.82 -1.98 -20.99
CA ALA A 6 -3.64 -1.91 -19.78
C ALA A 6 -4.70 -0.80 -19.86
N CYS A 7 -4.38 0.37 -20.44
CA CYS A 7 -5.36 1.42 -20.72
C CYS A 7 -6.44 0.91 -21.67
N TYR A 8 -6.05 0.21 -22.75
CA TYR A 8 -6.98 -0.36 -23.73
C TYR A 8 -7.94 -1.37 -23.09
N LEU A 9 -7.41 -2.25 -22.23
CA LEU A 9 -8.21 -3.21 -21.49
C LEU A 9 -9.04 -2.59 -20.35
N SER A 10 -8.91 -1.28 -20.10
CA SER A 10 -9.58 -0.58 -18.99
C SER A 10 -9.30 -1.24 -17.63
N VAL A 11 -8.05 -1.68 -17.41
CA VAL A 11 -7.64 -2.26 -16.14
C VAL A 11 -7.76 -1.20 -15.05
N ARG A 12 -8.30 -1.59 -13.88
CA ARG A 12 -8.51 -0.66 -12.75
C ARG A 12 -7.20 -0.15 -12.16
N SER A 13 -6.19 -1.01 -12.08
CA SER A 13 -4.91 -0.72 -11.44
C SER A 13 -3.76 -1.51 -12.08
N VAL A 14 -2.61 -0.88 -12.22
CA VAL A 14 -1.34 -1.51 -12.63
C VAL A 14 -0.32 -1.33 -11.51
N SER A 15 0.50 -2.34 -11.26
CA SER A 15 1.54 -2.28 -10.22
C SER A 15 2.93 -2.57 -10.77
N PHE A 16 3.95 -1.88 -10.25
CA PHE A 16 5.36 -2.20 -10.53
C PHE A 16 6.23 -2.01 -9.28
N ASP A 17 7.34 -2.74 -9.21
CA ASP A 17 8.23 -2.75 -8.03
C ASP A 17 9.39 -1.77 -8.18
N LEU A 18 9.44 -0.75 -7.32
CA LEU A 18 10.48 0.28 -7.33
C LEU A 18 11.88 -0.30 -7.06
N ASN A 19 11.94 -1.40 -6.30
CA ASN A 19 13.18 -2.11 -5.97
C ASN A 19 13.98 -2.54 -7.22
N ARG A 20 13.28 -2.76 -8.34
CA ARG A 20 13.89 -3.27 -9.59
C ARG A 20 14.28 -2.17 -10.56
N HIS A 21 13.91 -0.91 -10.29
CA HIS A 21 14.04 0.17 -11.26
C HIS A 21 15.02 1.24 -10.75
N SER A 22 16.07 1.47 -11.53
CA SER A 22 17.08 2.50 -11.27
C SER A 22 16.73 3.86 -11.89
N HIS A 23 15.90 3.90 -12.95
CA HIS A 23 15.66 5.10 -13.76
C HIS A 23 14.28 5.71 -13.52
N ILE A 24 14.09 6.31 -12.34
CA ILE A 24 12.85 7.03 -11.97
C ILE A 24 12.44 8.11 -12.99
N PRO A 25 13.35 8.94 -13.54
CA PRO A 25 12.95 10.00 -14.48
C PRO A 25 12.28 9.47 -15.74
N SER A 26 12.74 8.33 -16.27
CA SER A 26 12.15 7.71 -17.45
C SER A 26 10.75 7.19 -17.18
N ILE A 27 10.53 6.58 -16.01
CA ILE A 27 9.19 6.13 -15.59
C ILE A 27 8.26 7.33 -15.43
N ALA A 28 8.71 8.38 -14.75
CA ALA A 28 7.93 9.60 -14.56
C ALA A 28 7.51 10.22 -15.90
N HIS A 29 8.45 10.32 -16.85
CA HIS A 29 8.17 10.84 -18.18
C HIS A 29 7.09 10.03 -18.91
N VAL A 30 7.16 8.69 -18.88
CA VAL A 30 6.16 7.83 -19.52
C VAL A 30 4.79 7.96 -18.85
N LEU A 31 4.75 8.02 -17.51
CA LEU A 31 3.49 8.20 -16.78
C LEU A 31 2.85 9.55 -17.09
N LYS A 32 3.66 10.61 -17.12
CA LYS A 32 3.21 11.97 -17.42
C LYS A 32 2.70 12.09 -18.86
N ASP A 33 3.42 11.55 -19.84
CA ASP A 33 2.98 11.53 -21.24
C ASP A 33 1.63 10.81 -21.40
N ILE A 34 1.46 9.63 -20.78
CA ILE A 34 0.18 8.90 -20.85
C ILE A 34 -0.95 9.64 -20.12
N HIS A 35 -0.63 10.34 -19.04
CA HIS A 35 -1.58 11.18 -18.31
C HIS A 35 -2.03 12.40 -19.11
N GLU A 36 -1.09 13.15 -19.69
CA GLU A 36 -1.35 14.33 -20.53
C GLU A 36 -2.17 13.97 -21.77
N ASN A 37 -1.98 12.77 -22.31
CA ASN A 37 -2.81 12.22 -23.38
C ASN A 37 -4.23 11.81 -22.94
N GLY A 38 -4.61 12.02 -21.67
CA GLY A 38 -5.94 11.75 -21.11
C GLY A 38 -6.26 10.26 -20.92
N ARG A 39 -5.26 9.39 -21.03
CA ARG A 39 -5.43 7.92 -21.02
C ARG A 39 -5.24 7.30 -19.64
N LEU A 40 -4.52 7.97 -18.75
CA LEU A 40 -4.24 7.45 -17.41
C LEU A 40 -5.44 7.63 -16.47
N LYS A 41 -6.45 6.77 -16.63
CA LYS A 41 -7.62 6.67 -15.74
C LYS A 41 -7.50 5.58 -14.68
N MET A 42 -6.44 4.78 -14.75
CA MET A 42 -6.18 3.69 -13.82
C MET A 42 -5.32 4.15 -12.65
N GLU A 43 -5.39 3.40 -11.55
CA GLU A 43 -4.48 3.52 -10.42
C GLU A 43 -3.10 2.93 -10.77
N VAL A 44 -2.03 3.64 -10.46
CA VAL A 44 -0.64 3.18 -10.62
C VAL A 44 -0.06 2.91 -9.24
N ILE A 45 0.10 1.64 -8.90
CA ILE A 45 0.52 1.17 -7.59
C ILE A 45 2.03 0.89 -7.60
N VAL A 46 2.80 1.68 -6.85
CA VAL A 46 4.25 1.53 -6.76
C VAL A 46 4.60 0.63 -5.57
N GLY A 47 5.28 -0.49 -5.80
CA GLY A 47 5.69 -1.45 -4.78
C GLY A 47 7.05 -1.11 -4.16
N ILE A 48 7.08 -1.00 -2.83
CA ILE A 48 8.32 -0.87 -2.05
C ILE A 48 8.38 -2.01 -1.04
N ASN A 49 9.53 -2.66 -0.93
CA ASN A 49 9.76 -3.66 0.11
C ASN A 49 10.31 -3.00 1.38
N ILE A 50 9.54 -3.09 2.47
CA ILE A 50 9.89 -2.47 3.75
C ILE A 50 10.78 -3.39 4.59
N CYS A 51 10.67 -4.69 4.38
CA CYS A 51 11.38 -5.69 5.17
C CYS A 51 12.05 -6.69 4.22
N PRO A 52 13.04 -6.24 3.42
CA PRO A 52 13.70 -7.11 2.48
C PRO A 52 14.39 -8.25 3.22
N VAL A 53 14.12 -9.47 2.77
CA VAL A 53 14.96 -10.60 3.15
C VAL A 53 16.30 -10.40 2.45
N ALA A 54 17.39 -10.43 3.21
CA ALA A 54 18.73 -10.39 2.62
C ALA A 54 18.91 -11.62 1.74
N ASN A 55 18.84 -11.44 0.43
CA ASN A 55 19.19 -12.46 -0.54
C ASN A 55 20.54 -12.06 -1.14
N ASP A 56 21.42 -13.05 -1.35
CA ASP A 56 22.78 -12.84 -1.89
C ASP A 56 22.83 -12.12 -3.26
N PHE A 57 21.67 -11.99 -3.92
CA PHE A 57 21.52 -11.46 -5.28
C PHE A 57 20.85 -10.08 -5.38
N GLN A 58 20.37 -9.50 -4.27
CA GLN A 58 19.80 -8.14 -4.30
C GLN A 58 20.44 -7.26 -3.22
N PRO A 59 20.99 -6.08 -3.58
CA PRO A 59 21.40 -5.13 -2.56
C PRO A 59 20.15 -4.76 -1.75
N THR A 60 20.22 -4.92 -0.43
CA THR A 60 19.16 -4.44 0.47
C THR A 60 19.11 -2.92 0.35
N SER A 61 18.31 -2.42 -0.59
CA SER A 61 18.09 -0.98 -0.72
C SER A 61 17.49 -0.47 0.58
N ASN A 62 18.04 0.62 1.11
CA ASN A 62 17.51 1.23 2.32
C ASN A 62 16.06 1.68 2.03
N VAL A 63 15.11 1.30 2.89
CA VAL A 63 13.70 1.67 2.71
C VAL A 63 13.54 3.19 2.57
N ASN A 64 14.35 3.98 3.28
CA ASN A 64 14.33 5.44 3.14
C ASN A 64 14.73 5.89 1.74
N GLU A 65 15.72 5.27 1.11
CA GLU A 65 16.12 5.59 -0.26
C GLU A 65 15.02 5.22 -1.26
N LEU A 66 14.31 4.11 -1.04
CA LEU A 66 13.16 3.73 -1.86
C LEU A 66 12.01 4.72 -1.69
N LEU A 67 11.75 5.20 -0.48
CA LEU A 67 10.78 6.27 -0.24
C LEU A 67 11.21 7.58 -0.90
N ASP A 68 12.50 7.96 -0.82
CA ASP A 68 13.02 9.14 -1.50
C ASP A 68 12.85 9.04 -3.03
N LYS A 69 13.03 7.84 -3.61
CA LYS A 69 12.74 7.57 -5.03
C LYS A 69 11.26 7.70 -5.37
N PHE A 70 10.38 7.25 -4.47
CA PHE A 70 8.93 7.42 -4.64
C PHE A 70 8.52 8.89 -4.54
N ASP A 71 9.09 9.63 -3.60
CA ASP A 71 8.88 11.07 -3.46
C ASP A 71 9.33 11.80 -4.73
N ALA A 72 10.52 11.47 -5.26
CA ALA A 72 11.01 12.00 -6.52
C ALA A 72 10.09 11.67 -7.71
N LEU A 73 9.57 10.44 -7.78
CA LEU A 73 8.59 10.05 -8.80
C LEU A 73 7.33 10.91 -8.73
N CYS A 74 6.78 11.10 -7.53
CA CYS A 74 5.59 11.93 -7.29
C CYS A 74 5.83 13.38 -7.72
N ILE A 75 6.98 13.95 -7.35
CA ILE A 75 7.38 15.31 -7.73
C ILE A 75 7.46 15.45 -9.25
N MET A 76 8.12 14.52 -9.94
CA MET A 76 8.29 14.56 -11.40
C MET A 76 6.97 14.36 -12.16
N CYS A 77 5.99 13.71 -11.53
CA CYS A 77 4.65 13.53 -12.08
C CYS A 77 3.68 14.65 -11.63
N ASP A 78 4.13 15.73 -11.00
CA ASP A 78 3.26 16.79 -10.47
C ASP A 78 2.16 16.27 -9.51
N TYR A 79 2.51 15.29 -8.67
CA TYR A 79 1.63 14.69 -7.66
C TYR A 79 0.31 14.14 -8.21
N LEU A 80 0.35 13.39 -9.33
CA LEU A 80 -0.83 12.68 -9.85
C LEU A 80 -1.50 11.85 -8.75
N GLN A 81 -2.79 12.12 -8.50
CA GLN A 81 -3.57 11.42 -7.47
C GLN A 81 -3.72 9.92 -7.72
N ASN A 82 -3.56 9.49 -8.98
CA ASN A 82 -3.67 8.10 -9.38
C ASN A 82 -2.43 7.27 -9.02
N ILE A 83 -1.32 7.89 -8.62
CA ILE A 83 -0.11 7.19 -8.17
C ILE A 83 -0.24 6.91 -6.68
N THR A 84 -0.23 5.63 -6.32
CA THR A 84 -0.36 5.16 -4.94
C THR A 84 0.80 4.24 -4.56
N LEU A 85 1.01 4.07 -3.27
CA LEU A 85 2.07 3.24 -2.71
C LEU A 85 1.51 1.89 -2.27
N SER A 86 2.26 0.81 -2.53
CA SER A 86 2.04 -0.50 -1.92
C SER A 86 3.22 -0.94 -1.08
N LEU A 87 2.89 -1.43 0.12
CA LEU A 87 3.85 -1.84 1.12
C LEU A 87 4.05 -3.34 1.05
N GLN A 88 5.22 -3.79 0.60
CA GLN A 88 5.56 -5.21 0.53
C GLN A 88 6.26 -5.63 1.81
N ILE A 89 5.73 -6.65 2.46
CA ILE A 89 6.26 -7.22 3.69
C ILE A 89 6.59 -8.69 3.41
N ASP A 90 7.88 -9.00 3.44
CA ASP A 90 8.40 -10.34 3.20
C ASP A 90 8.95 -11.00 4.47
N ASN A 91 9.11 -10.24 5.56
CA ASN A 91 9.63 -10.71 6.84
C ASN A 91 8.87 -10.11 8.03
N ASP A 92 8.85 -10.82 9.16
CA ASP A 92 8.26 -10.40 10.45
C ASP A 92 9.21 -9.47 11.22
N GLN A 93 9.71 -8.41 10.56
CA GLN A 93 10.56 -7.40 11.18
C GLN A 93 9.74 -6.22 11.71
N THR A 94 10.21 -5.64 12.81
CA THR A 94 9.55 -4.47 13.39
C THR A 94 9.90 -3.21 12.60
N ILE A 95 8.89 -2.55 12.03
CA ILE A 95 9.02 -1.21 11.45
C ILE A 95 9.24 -0.21 12.60
N GLY A 96 10.35 0.52 12.57
CA GLY A 96 10.64 1.56 13.55
C GLY A 96 9.64 2.71 13.50
N GLU A 97 9.42 3.38 14.63
CA GLU A 97 8.38 4.41 14.76
C GLU A 97 8.55 5.57 13.76
N GLY A 98 9.78 6.06 13.55
CA GLY A 98 10.04 7.13 12.59
C GLY A 98 9.68 6.74 11.15
N LEU A 99 9.96 5.50 10.74
CA LEU A 99 9.58 4.99 9.43
C LEU A 99 8.06 4.81 9.33
N MET A 100 7.42 4.31 10.38
CA MET A 100 5.96 4.16 10.43
C MET A 100 5.24 5.50 10.26
N VAL A 101 5.68 6.54 10.97
CA VAL A 101 5.13 7.91 10.83
C VAL A 101 5.32 8.43 9.40
N ARG A 102 6.51 8.23 8.81
CA ARG A 102 6.76 8.61 7.41
C ARG A 102 5.82 7.87 6.46
N LEU A 103 5.66 6.55 6.61
CA LEU A 103 4.77 5.74 5.76
C LEU A 103 3.31 6.18 5.86
N LEU A 104 2.81 6.49 7.06
CA LEU A 104 1.43 6.95 7.25
C LEU A 104 1.13 8.27 6.54
N GLY A 105 2.15 9.10 6.28
CA GLY A 105 2.02 10.32 5.47
C GLY A 105 1.84 10.09 3.96
N HIS A 106 2.03 8.86 3.46
CA HIS A 106 1.94 8.55 2.04
C HIS A 106 0.53 8.05 1.65
N ASN A 107 0.21 8.17 0.36
CA ASN A 107 -1.02 7.59 -0.18
C ASN A 107 -0.86 6.08 -0.43
N ILE A 108 -1.01 5.28 0.63
CA ILE A 108 -0.93 3.82 0.55
C ILE A 108 -2.29 3.26 0.10
N SER A 109 -2.31 2.40 -0.91
CA SER A 109 -3.51 1.73 -1.40
C SER A 109 -3.64 0.28 -0.94
N CYS A 110 -2.50 -0.40 -0.76
CA CYS A 110 -2.50 -1.79 -0.33
C CYS A 110 -1.22 -2.22 0.41
N ILE A 111 -1.34 -3.32 1.15
CA ILE A 111 -0.23 -4.02 1.80
C ILE A 111 -0.14 -5.40 1.17
N ALA A 112 1.02 -5.75 0.61
CA ALA A 112 1.30 -7.06 0.05
C ALA A 112 2.06 -7.93 1.07
N LEU A 113 1.46 -9.06 1.44
CA LEU A 113 1.99 -10.02 2.40
C LEU A 113 2.43 -11.30 1.68
N GLN A 114 3.63 -11.76 1.96
CA GLN A 114 4.09 -13.07 1.50
C GLN A 114 3.41 -14.20 2.30
N SER A 115 3.02 -15.30 1.64
CA SER A 115 2.35 -16.43 2.31
C SER A 115 3.22 -17.10 3.39
N SER A 116 4.55 -16.96 3.29
CA SER A 116 5.53 -17.42 4.28
C SER A 116 5.42 -16.73 5.65
N LEU A 117 4.75 -15.57 5.73
CA LEU A 117 4.53 -14.85 6.99
C LEU A 117 3.46 -15.50 7.88
N PHE A 118 2.65 -16.38 7.30
CA PHE A 118 1.57 -17.03 8.01
C PHE A 118 2.04 -18.35 8.62
N TYR A 119 1.90 -18.50 9.93
CA TYR A 119 2.21 -19.74 10.63
C TYR A 119 0.94 -20.40 11.19
N PRO A 120 0.91 -21.73 11.31
CA PRO A 120 -0.24 -22.42 11.86
C PRO A 120 -0.34 -22.23 13.38
N ASN A 121 -1.54 -21.94 13.87
CA ASN A 121 -1.87 -22.01 15.29
C ASN A 121 -2.09 -23.48 15.72
N ASN A 122 -2.27 -23.74 17.03
CA ASN A 122 -2.61 -25.04 17.61
C ASN A 122 -3.85 -25.71 16.98
N LYS A 123 -4.72 -24.91 16.34
CA LYS A 123 -5.91 -25.38 15.61
C LYS A 123 -5.67 -25.64 14.12
N GLY A 124 -4.42 -25.53 13.64
CA GLY A 124 -4.05 -25.65 12.22
C GLY A 124 -4.39 -24.46 11.34
N ILE A 125 -4.94 -23.37 11.90
CA ILE A 125 -5.32 -22.16 11.16
C ILE A 125 -4.09 -21.27 10.96
N SER A 126 -3.87 -20.81 9.72
CA SER A 126 -2.81 -19.86 9.38
C SER A 126 -3.07 -18.49 10.00
N ILE A 127 -2.12 -17.97 10.78
CA ILE A 127 -2.21 -16.68 11.46
C ILE A 127 -0.94 -15.86 11.26
N LEU A 128 -1.06 -14.53 11.35
CA LEU A 128 0.08 -13.61 11.40
C LEU A 128 0.65 -13.51 12.82
N SER A 129 1.89 -13.03 12.92
CA SER A 129 2.55 -12.73 14.19
C SER A 129 1.83 -11.59 14.92
N LYS A 130 1.97 -11.55 16.25
CA LYS A 130 1.43 -10.43 17.03
C LYS A 130 2.03 -9.09 16.58
N ARG A 131 3.29 -9.08 16.13
CA ARG A 131 4.00 -7.87 15.69
C ARG A 131 3.42 -7.34 14.38
N LEU A 132 3.27 -8.20 13.37
CA LEU A 132 2.65 -7.84 12.10
C LEU A 132 1.20 -7.38 12.28
N LYS A 133 0.43 -8.06 13.13
CA LYS A 133 -0.94 -7.62 13.46
C LYS A 133 -0.98 -6.17 13.94
N ILE A 134 -0.15 -5.83 14.92
CA ILE A 134 -0.11 -4.47 15.48
C ILE A 134 0.28 -3.44 14.41
N GLN A 135 1.22 -3.77 13.53
CA GLN A 135 1.62 -2.86 12.44
C GLN A 135 0.49 -2.66 11.43
N ILE A 136 -0.12 -3.75 10.97
CA ILE A 136 -1.20 -3.71 9.98
C ILE A 136 -2.45 -3.04 10.57
N GLU A 137 -2.75 -3.27 11.85
CA GLU A 137 -3.82 -2.57 12.59
C GLU A 137 -3.65 -1.05 12.56
N ARG A 138 -2.41 -0.55 12.66
CA ARG A 138 -2.16 0.90 12.55
C ARG A 138 -2.56 1.41 11.19
N PHE A 139 -2.20 0.70 10.12
CA PHE A 139 -2.55 1.11 8.76
C PHE A 139 -4.08 1.10 8.51
N PHE A 140 -4.80 0.07 8.99
CA PHE A 140 -6.26 0.03 8.87
C PHE A 140 -7.00 1.14 9.64
N LYS A 141 -6.45 1.61 10.76
CA LYS A 141 -7.06 2.70 11.54
C LYS A 141 -7.09 4.03 10.81
N PHE A 142 -6.17 4.24 9.87
CA PHE A 142 -6.09 5.50 9.14
C PHE A 142 -6.71 5.40 7.75
N LYS A 143 -6.76 4.23 7.11
CA LYS A 143 -7.27 4.10 5.74
C LYS A 143 -7.90 2.74 5.51
N HIS A 144 -8.94 2.69 4.67
CA HIS A 144 -9.41 1.43 4.09
C HIS A 144 -8.39 0.93 3.08
N LEU A 145 -7.58 -0.06 3.50
CA LEU A 145 -6.50 -0.62 2.70
C LEU A 145 -6.86 -2.00 2.20
N LYS A 146 -6.38 -2.34 1.01
CA LYS A 146 -6.49 -3.71 0.48
C LYS A 146 -5.30 -4.53 0.97
N ILE A 147 -5.53 -5.78 1.34
CA ILE A 147 -4.45 -6.74 1.54
C ILE A 147 -4.30 -7.62 0.31
N LEU A 148 -3.08 -7.67 -0.23
CA LEU A 148 -2.68 -8.58 -1.30
C LEU A 148 -1.88 -9.72 -0.68
N ILE A 149 -2.20 -10.96 -1.05
CA ILE A 149 -1.47 -12.15 -0.59
C ILE A 149 -0.64 -12.66 -1.77
N LYS A 150 0.67 -12.62 -1.64
CA LYS A 150 1.62 -13.22 -2.57
C LYS A 150 1.89 -14.65 -2.10
N ALA A 151 1.30 -15.62 -2.79
CA ALA A 151 1.46 -17.04 -2.50
C ALA A 151 2.13 -17.76 -3.68
N ASP A 152 2.86 -18.82 -3.37
CA ASP A 152 3.31 -19.77 -4.40
C ASP A 152 2.07 -20.46 -5.01
N PRO A 153 1.99 -20.65 -6.34
CA PRO A 153 0.92 -21.41 -6.98
C PRO A 153 0.69 -22.81 -6.38
N SER A 154 1.72 -23.39 -5.77
CA SER A 154 1.69 -24.71 -5.13
C SER A 154 1.11 -24.67 -3.70
N ASP A 155 0.85 -23.49 -3.15
CA ASP A 155 0.38 -23.32 -1.78
C ASP A 155 -1.13 -23.61 -1.65
N LEU A 156 -1.44 -24.77 -1.07
CA LEU A 156 -2.82 -25.24 -0.87
C LEU A 156 -3.57 -24.50 0.24
N LYS A 157 -2.92 -23.59 0.97
CA LYS A 157 -3.50 -22.91 2.15
C LYS A 157 -4.03 -21.51 1.87
N LEU A 158 -4.13 -21.12 0.59
CA LEU A 158 -4.59 -19.78 0.19
C LEU A 158 -5.93 -19.38 0.83
N SER A 159 -6.89 -20.30 0.87
CA SER A 159 -8.20 -20.06 1.50
C SER A 159 -8.08 -19.75 3.00
N SER A 160 -7.14 -20.40 3.71
CA SER A 160 -6.90 -20.13 5.13
C SER A 160 -6.32 -18.74 5.36
N TYR A 161 -5.43 -18.26 4.48
CA TYR A 161 -4.88 -16.91 4.58
C TYR A 161 -5.96 -15.85 4.37
N ILE A 162 -6.77 -16.01 3.31
CA ILE A 162 -7.88 -15.10 3.00
C ILE A 162 -8.90 -15.06 4.15
N ASN A 163 -9.30 -16.22 4.68
CA ASN A 163 -10.25 -16.30 5.78
C ASN A 163 -9.70 -15.62 7.05
N TYR A 164 -8.41 -15.79 7.34
CA TYR A 164 -7.77 -15.12 8.46
C TYR A 164 -7.76 -13.59 8.29
N ILE A 165 -7.40 -13.10 7.11
CA ILE A 165 -7.36 -11.65 6.83
C ILE A 165 -8.76 -11.04 6.95
N ARG A 166 -9.80 -11.67 6.38
CA ARG A 166 -11.19 -11.21 6.52
C ARG A 166 -11.65 -11.17 7.98
N HIS A 167 -11.32 -12.19 8.75
CA HIS A 167 -11.63 -12.20 10.18
C HIS A 167 -10.90 -11.07 10.92
N PHE A 168 -9.65 -10.80 10.55
CA PHE A 168 -8.85 -9.72 11.13
C PHE A 168 -9.40 -8.32 10.77
N GLU A 169 -9.76 -8.09 9.51
CA GLU A 169 -10.43 -6.86 9.04
C GLU A 169 -11.75 -6.61 9.79
N ASN A 170 -12.64 -7.61 9.82
CA ASN A 170 -13.92 -7.51 10.52
C ASN A 170 -13.74 -7.18 12.01
N LYS A 171 -12.71 -7.74 12.65
CA LYS A 171 -12.42 -7.45 14.05
C LYS A 171 -12.02 -5.98 14.24
N ILE A 172 -11.20 -5.43 13.36
CA ILE A 172 -10.77 -4.03 13.41
C ILE A 172 -11.96 -3.09 13.19
N GLU A 173 -12.81 -3.39 12.20
CA GLU A 173 -14.02 -2.58 11.91
C GLU A 173 -15.00 -2.54 13.10
N ILE A 174 -15.21 -3.67 13.78
CA ILE A 174 -16.07 -3.70 14.98
C ILE A 174 -15.49 -2.83 16.10
N GLU A 175 -14.16 -2.82 16.27
CA GLU A 175 -13.49 -1.98 17.26
C GLU A 175 -13.53 -0.48 16.87
N SER A 176 -13.51 -0.15 15.57
CA SER A 176 -13.51 1.23 15.07
C SER A 176 -14.88 1.90 15.04
N ASN A 177 -15.97 1.16 14.81
CA ASN A 177 -17.36 1.66 14.69
C ASN A 177 -17.89 2.44 15.91
N SER A 178 -17.13 2.51 17.01
CA SER A 178 -17.38 3.45 18.10
C SER A 178 -17.07 4.93 17.76
N LYS A 179 -16.50 5.23 16.57
CA LYS A 179 -16.04 6.56 16.13
C LYS A 179 -16.86 7.21 14.99
N SER A 180 -18.02 6.66 14.65
CA SER A 180 -18.73 6.84 13.37
C SER A 180 -19.09 8.26 12.90
N PHE A 181 -19.02 9.30 13.74
CA PHE A 181 -19.39 10.65 13.28
C PHE A 181 -18.34 11.32 12.39
N PHE A 182 -17.06 10.96 12.55
CA PHE A 182 -15.95 11.65 11.88
C PHE A 182 -15.39 10.92 10.66
N GLU A 183 -15.83 9.68 10.40
CA GLU A 183 -15.31 8.85 9.30
C GLU A 183 -15.57 9.51 7.93
N ASP A 184 -16.77 10.05 7.72
CA ASP A 184 -17.14 10.73 6.47
C ASP A 184 -16.41 12.07 6.25
N TYR A 185 -15.78 12.61 7.30
CA TYR A 185 -15.01 13.86 7.22
C TYR A 185 -13.51 13.62 7.11
N GLN A 186 -13.08 12.35 7.10
CA GLN A 186 -11.68 12.03 7.01
C GLN A 186 -11.11 12.46 5.65
N ASP A 187 -10.04 13.25 5.69
CA ASP A 187 -9.36 13.81 4.50
C ASP A 187 -10.26 14.66 3.58
N VAL A 188 -11.41 15.13 4.08
CA VAL A 188 -12.29 16.06 3.37
C VAL A 188 -11.94 17.51 3.78
N PRO A 189 -11.42 18.35 2.88
CA PRO A 189 -11.14 19.74 3.21
C PRO A 189 -12.45 20.49 3.50
N GLN A 190 -12.53 21.10 4.69
CA GLN A 190 -13.66 21.93 5.09
C GLN A 190 -13.29 23.41 5.06
N ILE A 191 -14.22 24.24 4.61
CA ILE A 191 -14.10 25.69 4.76
C ILE A 191 -14.42 26.01 6.22
N PRO A 192 -13.52 26.71 6.96
CA PRO A 192 -13.76 27.05 8.35
C PRO A 192 -14.99 27.95 8.45
N LEU A 193 -15.91 27.63 9.37
CA LEU A 193 -17.08 28.45 9.63
C LEU A 193 -16.64 29.88 10.02
N GLN A 194 -17.25 30.87 9.38
CA GLN A 194 -17.08 32.29 9.70
C GLN A 194 -18.40 32.81 10.30
N PRO A 195 -18.65 32.58 11.59
CA PRO A 195 -19.96 32.88 12.20
C PRO A 195 -20.28 34.38 12.27
N LEU A 196 -19.28 35.26 12.10
CA LEU A 196 -19.44 36.71 12.18
C LEU A 196 -19.94 37.37 10.88
N SER A 197 -19.72 36.72 9.73
CA SER A 197 -19.97 37.28 8.40
C SER A 197 -21.08 36.55 7.64
N ALA A 198 -21.84 35.67 8.32
CA ALA A 198 -22.94 34.90 7.76
C ALA A 198 -24.32 35.57 7.91
N ASP A 199 -24.35 36.88 8.21
CA ASP A 199 -25.54 37.74 8.21
C ASP A 199 -25.53 38.71 7.02
#